data_AF-A0A1G9NVB5-F1
#
_entry.id   AF-A0A1G9NVB5-F1
#
_cell.length_a   1.000
_cell.length_b   1.000
_cell.length_c   1.000
_cell.angle_alpha   90.00
_cell.angle_beta   90.00
_cell.angle_gamma   90.00
#
_symmetry.space_group_name_H-M   'P 1'
#
loop_
_entity.id
_entity.type
_entity.pdbx_description
1 polymer ?
#
loop_
_entity_poly.entity_id
_entity_poly.type
_entity_poly.pdbx_seq_one_letter_code
_entity_poly.pdbx_strand_id
1 'polypeptide(L)' 'MIKSFYHFLLKYRHPEPKDAISVFANDAFLDHSFPKTSENYHEISTYLEFNGHYLESMTIFDEAWELYLLSES' A
#
# COMPACT_ATOMS: atom_id res chain seq x y z
N MET A 1 -6.90 17.84 -0.85
CA MET A 1 -6.19 17.21 0.27
C MET A 1 -5.41 16.08 -0.33
N ILE A 2 -4.08 16.16 -0.30
CA ILE A 2 -3.22 15.09 -0.79
C ILE A 2 -3.50 13.88 0.12
N LYS A 3 -4.05 12.81 -0.45
CA LYS A 3 -4.29 11.60 0.31
C LYS A 3 -2.98 10.83 0.28
N SER A 4 -2.44 10.49 1.44
CA SER A 4 -1.27 9.63 1.49
C SER A 4 -1.55 8.28 0.84
N PHE A 5 -0.49 7.61 0.37
CA PHE A 5 -0.59 6.28 -0.25
C PHE A 5 -1.41 5.31 0.61
N TYR A 6 -1.22 5.35 1.93
CA TYR A 6 -1.99 4.55 2.87
C TYR A 6 -3.51 4.80 2.77
N HIS A 7 -3.95 6.06 2.73
CA HIS A 7 -5.38 6.39 2.60
C HIS A 7 -5.96 5.95 1.26
N PHE A 8 -5.15 6.01 0.20
CA PHE A 8 -5.53 5.44 -1.09
C PHE A 8 -5.68 3.91 -1.00
N LEU A 9 -4.69 3.23 -0.42
CA LEU A 9 -4.64 1.78 -0.28
C LEU A 9 -5.83 1.24 0.52
N LEU A 10 -6.28 1.97 1.55
CA LEU A 10 -7.46 1.59 2.34
C LEU A 10 -8.76 1.49 1.53
N LYS A 11 -8.86 2.09 0.34
CA LYS A 11 -10.01 1.91 -0.57
C LYS A 11 -10.13 0.48 -1.10
N TYR A 12 -9.02 -0.25 -1.15
CA TYR A 12 -8.92 -1.61 -1.68
C TYR A 12 -9.13 -2.68 -0.60
N ARG A 13 -9.31 -2.28 0.66
CA ARG A 13 -9.66 -3.23 1.72
C ARG A 13 -10.97 -3.92 1.41
N HIS A 14 -10.94 -5.23 1.48
CA HIS A 14 -12.11 -6.07 1.25
C HIS A 14 -12.14 -7.20 2.29
N PRO A 15 -13.29 -7.52 2.91
CA PRO A 15 -13.40 -8.62 3.87
C PRO A 15 -13.08 -9.98 3.24
N GLU A 16 -13.23 -10.09 1.92
CA GLU A 16 -12.89 -11.29 1.14
C GLU A 16 -11.96 -10.85 -0.02
N PRO A 17 -10.65 -10.70 0.21
CA PRO A 17 -9.74 -10.16 -0.78
C PRO A 17 -9.61 -11.13 -1.96
N LYS A 18 -9.87 -10.63 -3.18
CA LYS A 18 -9.77 -11.42 -4.42
C LYS A 18 -8.50 -11.14 -5.21
N ASP A 19 -7.93 -9.96 -4.98
CA ASP A 19 -6.75 -9.46 -5.69
C ASP A 19 -5.59 -9.24 -4.71
N ALA A 20 -4.37 -9.35 -5.21
CA ALA A 20 -3.16 -9.19 -4.41
C ALA A 20 -3.09 -7.80 -3.72
N ILE A 21 -3.59 -6.76 -4.37
CA ILE A 21 -3.69 -5.40 -3.80
C ILE A 21 -4.66 -5.36 -2.62
N SER A 22 -5.76 -6.10 -2.65
CA SER A 22 -6.70 -6.17 -1.53
C SER A 22 -6.12 -6.91 -0.33
N VAL A 23 -5.33 -7.96 -0.58
CA VAL A 23 -4.57 -8.65 0.48
C VAL A 23 -3.58 -7.67 1.11
N PHE A 24 -2.76 -7.02 0.28
CA PHE A 24 -1.81 -6.00 0.71
C PHE A 24 -2.48 -4.87 1.51
N ALA A 25 -3.65 -4.39 1.08
CA ALA A 25 -4.40 -3.35 1.78
C ALA A 25 -4.90 -3.79 3.16
N ASN A 26 -5.29 -5.05 3.31
CA ASN A 26 -5.69 -5.61 4.59
C ASN A 26 -4.48 -5.76 5.52
N ASP A 27 -3.37 -6.27 5.01
CA ASP A 27 -2.15 -6.47 5.80
C ASP A 27 -1.52 -5.15 6.23
N ALA A 28 -1.40 -4.18 5.32
CA ALA A 28 -0.94 -2.82 5.63
C ALA A 28 -1.85 -2.11 6.65
N PHE A 29 -3.14 -2.45 6.71
CA PHE A 29 -4.04 -1.93 7.74
C PHE A 29 -3.78 -2.54 9.12
N LEU A 30 -3.44 -3.83 9.17
CA LEU A 30 -3.05 -4.53 10.41
C LEU A 30 -1.66 -4.09 10.89
N ASP A 31 -0.82 -3.60 9.98
CA ASP A 31 0.48 -3.03 10.27
C ASP A 31 0.38 -1.63 10.89
N HIS A 32 0.50 -1.57 12.21
CA HIS A 32 0.50 -0.30 12.94
C HIS A 32 1.74 0.56 12.67
N SER A 33 2.85 -0.07 12.27
CA SER A 33 4.14 0.59 12.01
C SER A 33 4.23 1.13 10.58
N PHE A 34 3.26 0.81 9.72
CA PHE A 34 3.21 1.31 8.36
C PHE A 34 3.27 2.84 8.32
N PRO A 35 4.05 3.45 7.41
CA PRO A 35 4.17 4.90 7.31
C PRO A 35 2.91 5.55 6.71
N LYS A 36 1.88 5.76 7.55
CA LYS A 36 0.54 6.21 7.14
C LYS A 36 0.49 7.62 6.55
N THR A 37 1.47 8.46 6.87
CA THR A 37 1.56 9.85 6.40
C THR A 37 2.60 10.03 5.30
N SER A 38 3.33 8.97 4.93
CA SER A 38 4.31 9.07 3.86
C SER A 38 3.61 9.09 2.50
N GLU A 39 4.14 9.92 1.62
CA GLU A 39 3.75 10.06 0.22
C GLU A 39 4.97 9.81 -0.69
N ASN A 40 6.09 9.38 -0.09
CA ASN A 40 7.34 9.18 -0.79
C ASN A 40 7.50 7.70 -1.16
N TYR A 41 7.57 7.42 -2.46
CA TYR A 41 7.78 6.08 -2.99
C TYR A 41 8.96 5.37 -2.33
N HIS A 42 10.11 6.05 -2.25
CA HIS A 42 11.34 5.46 -1.75
C HIS A 42 11.25 5.13 -0.25
N GLU A 43 10.60 5.99 0.54
CA GLU A 43 10.40 5.74 1.97
C GLU A 43 9.52 4.50 2.20
N ILE A 44 8.41 4.39 1.47
CA ILE A 44 7.48 3.27 1.59
C ILE A 44 8.09 1.97 1.03
N SER A 45 8.77 2.05 -0.12
CA SER A 45 9.51 0.92 -0.71
C SER A 45 10.55 0.38 0.26
N THR A 46 11.36 1.27 0.84
CA THR A 46 12.38 0.89 1.83
C THR A 46 11.71 0.23 3.05
N TYR A 47 10.61 0.80 3.54
CA TYR A 47 9.86 0.21 4.64
C TYR A 47 9.38 -1.21 4.32
N LEU A 48 8.82 -1.43 3.12
CA LEU A 48 8.32 -2.72 2.67
C LEU A 48 9.42 -3.75 2.44
N GLU A 49 10.59 -3.34 1.94
CA GLU A 49 11.73 -4.25 1.81
C GLU A 49 12.24 -4.75 3.17
N PHE A 50 12.18 -3.92 4.21
CA PHE A 50 12.65 -4.29 5.56
C PHE A 50 11.57 -4.91 6.45
N ASN A 51 10.30 -4.51 6.32
CA ASN A 51 9.21 -4.88 7.23
C ASN A 51 7.99 -5.50 6.52
N GLY A 52 7.92 -5.41 5.20
CA GLY A 52 6.80 -5.88 4.36
C GLY A 52 6.80 -7.39 4.14
N HIS A 53 7.05 -8.18 5.19
CA HIS A 53 7.03 -9.65 5.12
C HIS A 53 5.66 -10.24 4.74
N TYR A 54 4.61 -9.43 4.81
CA TYR A 54 3.26 -9.79 4.37
C TYR A 54 3.03 -9.56 2.87
N LEU A 55 3.91 -8.81 2.20
CA LEU A 55 3.84 -8.57 0.78
C LEU A 55 4.45 -9.76 0.03
N GLU A 56 3.64 -10.43 -0.80
CA GLU A 56 4.11 -11.58 -1.58
C GLU A 56 5.19 -11.19 -2.61
N SER A 57 5.09 -9.99 -3.19
CA SER A 57 6.03 -9.47 -4.17
C SER A 57 6.01 -7.94 -4.16
N MET A 58 7.20 -7.33 -4.32
CA MET A 58 7.32 -5.88 -4.48
C MET A 58 6.57 -5.34 -5.71
N THR A 59 6.34 -6.18 -6.72
CA THR A 59 5.52 -5.81 -7.88
C THR A 59 4.09 -5.41 -7.50
N ILE A 60 3.52 -6.00 -6.44
CA ILE A 60 2.17 -5.65 -5.96
C ILE A 60 2.15 -4.21 -5.43
N PHE A 61 3.23 -3.80 -4.76
CA PHE A 61 3.39 -2.42 -4.32
C PHE A 61 3.54 -1.47 -5.51
N ASP A 62 4.37 -1.83 -6.50
CA ASP A 62 4.58 -1.03 -7.70
C ASP A 62 3.26 -0.80 -8.45
N GLU A 63 2.46 -1.86 -8.64
CA GLU A 63 1.13 -1.80 -9.25
C GLU A 63 0.17 -0.91 -8.44
N ALA A 64 0.13 -1.07 -7.12
CA ALA A 64 -0.69 -0.22 -6.25
C ALA A 64 -0.24 1.26 -6.29
N TRP A 65 1.07 1.51 -6.43
CA TRP A 65 1.64 2.84 -6.53
C TRP A 65 1.27 3.52 -7.84
N GLU A 66 1.32 2.82 -8.96
CA GLU A 66 0.86 3.34 -10.25
C GLU A 66 -0.62 3.73 -10.19
N LEU A 67 -1.48 2.88 -9.62
CA LEU A 67 -2.90 3.20 -9.43
C LEU A 67 -3.11 4.42 -8.54
N TYR A 68 -2.28 4.59 -7.50
CA TYR A 68 -2.30 5.78 -6.65
C TYR A 68 -2.03 7.04 -7.47
N LEU A 69 -0.95 7.04 -8.26
CA LEU A 69 -0.59 8.16 -9.13
C LEU A 69 -1.68 8.48 -10.16
N LEU A 70 -2.31 7.46 -10.76
CA LEU A 70 -3.44 7.61 -11.67
C LEU A 70 -4.70 8.15 -11.00
N SER A 71 -4.86 7.93 -9.69
CA SER A 71 -6.02 8.41 -8.94
C SER A 71 -5.90 9.86 -8.46
N GLU A 72 -4.66 10.36 -8.35
CA GLU A 72 -4.34 11.74 -7.98
C GLU A 72 -4.11 12.65 -9.21
N SER A 73 -4.17 12.11 -10.43
CA SER A 73 -4.06 12.85 -11.70
C SER A 73 -5.32 13.59 -12.11
#